data_AF-A0A9X4C4V2-F1
#
_entry.id   AF-A0A9X4C4V2-F1
#
_cell.length_a   1.000
_cell.length_b   1.000
_cell.length_c   1.000
_cell.angle_alpha   90.00
_cell.angle_beta   90.00
_cell.angle_gamma   90.00
#
_symmetry.space_group_name_H-M   'P 1'
#
loop_
_entity.id
_entity.type
_entity.pdbx_description
1 polymer ?
#
loop_
_entity_poly.entity_id
_entity_poly.type
_entity_poly.pdbx_seq_one_letter_code
_entity_poly.pdbx_strand_id
1 'polypeptide(L)'
;MIRKTLTLAPLLLVASISHAAETVKVYNWSSYIAPDTTKNFQKETGIGVIYDVYDSNETLDGKLMTGNSGYDVVFPSNHFMARQIQGGALKKLDKSQLPNWKNLNPVLLKALQTNDPGNEHGFPYLWGSTGIGYNVAKIKAVLGDDAPVDSWDLIFKPEYMEKLQKCGVAILDNGPELLPAALNYLGLPHHSKNPEDYKKAEALLMKVRPYVSYFHSSKYTSDLANGDICVAVGFSGDILQAESRAKEAKNGIEIGYSVPKEGSPIWFDMVSMPNDAPDEKAGYAFMNYLLRPDVMADISNSVHYANGNEQADSLIDPAIKNDTKVYPTPEMLGRLFALEAMPMNIDRIRTRIWNKIRTGS
;
A
#
# COMPACT_ATOMS: atom_id res chain seq x y z
N MET A 1 47.97 76.15 -14.70
CA MET A 1 47.68 74.99 -13.83
C MET A 1 46.19 74.68 -13.95
N ILE A 2 45.82 73.59 -14.62
CA ILE A 2 44.42 73.17 -14.78
C ILE A 2 44.21 71.95 -13.88
N ARG A 3 43.40 72.09 -12.82
CA ARG A 3 43.00 70.99 -11.94
C ARG A 3 41.88 70.20 -12.61
N LYS A 4 42.15 68.93 -12.96
CA LYS A 4 41.12 67.95 -13.35
C LYS A 4 40.53 67.33 -12.08
N THR A 5 39.25 67.57 -11.83
CA THR A 5 38.44 66.85 -10.85
C THR A 5 37.96 65.55 -11.46
N LEU A 6 38.35 64.42 -10.87
CA LEU A 6 37.93 63.08 -11.25
C LEU A 6 36.68 62.71 -10.42
N THR A 7 35.52 62.63 -11.07
CA THR A 7 34.27 62.17 -10.43
C THR A 7 34.23 60.64 -10.48
N LEU A 8 34.27 60.01 -9.31
CA LEU A 8 34.14 58.56 -9.14
C LEU A 8 32.64 58.21 -9.04
N ALA A 9 32.09 57.49 -10.01
CA ALA A 9 30.72 56.97 -9.96
C ALA A 9 30.70 55.64 -9.17
N PRO A 10 29.82 55.45 -8.17
CA PRO A 10 29.71 54.19 -7.46
C PRO A 10 28.94 53.17 -8.31
N LEU A 11 29.60 52.07 -8.67
CA LEU A 11 28.98 50.89 -9.28
C LEU A 11 28.20 50.15 -8.18
N LEU A 12 26.87 50.24 -8.19
CA LEU A 12 26.00 49.40 -7.37
C LEU A 12 26.04 47.96 -7.94
N LEU A 13 26.82 47.08 -7.31
CA LEU A 13 26.67 45.64 -7.51
C LEU A 13 25.33 45.20 -6.92
N VAL A 14 24.35 44.95 -7.79
CA VAL A 14 23.15 44.20 -7.43
C VAL A 14 23.58 42.74 -7.26
N ALA A 15 23.80 42.32 -6.02
CA ALA A 15 24.00 40.92 -5.70
C ALA A 15 22.69 40.17 -5.96
N SER A 16 22.59 39.52 -7.13
CA SER A 16 21.54 38.56 -7.40
C SER A 16 21.71 37.39 -6.42
N ILE A 17 20.90 37.37 -5.36
CA ILE A 17 20.75 36.18 -4.52
C ILE A 17 20.17 35.12 -5.44
N SER A 18 21.02 34.24 -5.97
CA SER A 18 20.56 33.02 -6.63
C SER A 18 19.95 32.16 -5.54
N HIS A 19 18.63 32.25 -5.37
CA HIS A 19 17.87 31.22 -4.67
C HIS A 19 18.12 29.93 -5.44
N ALA A 20 18.79 28.96 -4.82
CA ALA A 20 18.80 27.60 -5.35
C ALA A 20 17.33 27.20 -5.55
N ALA A 21 16.99 26.68 -6.74
CA ALA A 21 15.61 26.29 -7.01
C ALA A 21 15.19 25.23 -5.99
N GLU A 22 14.20 25.55 -5.15
CA GLU A 22 13.63 24.62 -4.17
C GLU A 22 13.22 23.34 -4.90
N THR A 23 13.66 22.19 -4.39
CA THR A 23 13.41 20.89 -5.02
C THR A 23 12.99 19.90 -3.95
N VAL A 24 11.81 19.31 -4.10
CA VAL A 24 11.37 18.19 -3.26
C VAL A 24 11.87 16.87 -3.86
N LYS A 25 12.48 16.05 -3.01
CA LYS A 25 12.96 14.71 -3.32
C LYS A 25 12.00 13.68 -2.75
N VAL A 26 11.36 12.94 -3.64
CA VAL A 26 10.31 11.99 -3.31
C VAL A 26 10.78 10.57 -3.61
N TYR A 27 10.52 9.63 -2.70
CA TYR A 27 10.74 8.21 -2.93
C TYR A 27 9.45 7.43 -2.68
N ASN A 28 8.80 6.96 -3.75
CA ASN A 28 7.50 6.27 -3.69
C ASN A 28 7.54 4.89 -4.36
N TRP A 29 6.47 4.12 -4.26
CA TRP A 29 6.26 2.91 -5.06
C TRP A 29 6.23 3.20 -6.56
N SER A 30 6.70 2.23 -7.35
CA SER A 30 6.60 2.29 -8.81
C SER A 30 5.16 2.27 -9.30
N SER A 31 4.83 3.04 -10.35
CA SER A 31 3.49 3.09 -10.98
C SER A 31 2.35 3.48 -10.03
N TYR A 32 2.66 4.34 -9.04
CA TYR A 32 1.76 4.63 -7.92
C TYR A 32 1.43 6.12 -7.78
N ILE A 33 1.35 6.83 -8.91
CA ILE A 33 0.99 8.26 -9.00
C ILE A 33 0.39 8.53 -10.38
N ALA A 34 -0.47 9.55 -10.52
CA ALA A 34 -0.96 9.94 -11.85
C ALA A 34 0.18 10.56 -12.69
N PRO A 35 0.15 10.40 -14.03
CA PRO A 35 1.27 10.78 -14.91
C PRO A 35 1.66 12.27 -14.88
N ASP A 36 0.76 13.15 -14.47
CA ASP A 36 0.91 14.60 -14.47
C ASP A 36 0.94 15.21 -13.06
N THR A 37 0.76 14.43 -11.98
CA THR A 37 0.71 14.95 -10.60
C THR A 37 1.94 15.81 -10.25
N THR A 38 3.15 15.33 -10.56
CA THR A 38 4.41 16.04 -10.23
C THR A 38 4.61 17.28 -11.10
N LYS A 39 4.20 17.22 -12.37
CA LYS A 39 4.26 18.37 -13.30
C LYS A 39 3.29 19.47 -12.89
N ASN A 40 2.08 19.09 -12.49
CA ASN A 40 1.06 20.02 -12.00
C ASN A 40 1.52 20.68 -10.69
N PHE A 41 2.08 19.90 -9.75
CA PHE A 41 2.69 20.45 -8.53
C PHE A 41 3.80 21.47 -8.84
N GLN A 42 4.74 21.12 -9.72
CA GLN A 42 5.84 22.01 -10.08
C GLN A 42 5.32 23.28 -10.76
N LYS A 43 4.30 23.18 -11.61
CA LYS A 43 3.67 24.33 -12.28
C LYS A 43 2.99 25.26 -11.29
N GLU A 44 2.32 24.73 -10.28
CA GLU A 44 1.59 25.52 -9.28
C GLU A 44 2.51 26.20 -8.25
N THR A 45 3.57 25.51 -7.84
CA THR A 45 4.41 25.94 -6.71
C THR A 45 5.76 26.53 -7.13
N GLY A 46 6.23 26.22 -8.33
CA GLY A 46 7.59 26.51 -8.77
C GLY A 46 8.66 25.59 -8.18
N ILE A 47 8.28 24.63 -7.33
CA ILE A 47 9.20 23.69 -6.66
C ILE A 47 9.49 22.53 -7.63
N GLY A 48 10.77 22.28 -7.89
CA GLY A 48 11.20 21.13 -8.70
C GLY A 48 10.90 19.81 -8.00
N VAL A 49 10.69 18.73 -8.76
CA VAL A 49 10.46 17.39 -8.19
C VAL A 49 11.52 16.43 -8.71
N ILE A 50 12.27 15.82 -7.80
CA ILE A 50 13.06 14.61 -8.07
C ILE A 50 12.23 13.45 -7.54
N TYR A 51 11.80 12.55 -8.43
CA TYR A 51 10.89 11.45 -8.10
C TYR A 51 11.57 10.13 -8.40
N ASP A 52 11.99 9.43 -7.34
CA ASP A 52 12.55 8.09 -7.42
C ASP A 52 11.49 7.06 -7.02
N VAL A 53 11.68 5.82 -7.49
CA VAL A 53 10.76 4.71 -7.19
C VAL A 53 11.45 3.50 -6.58
N TYR A 54 10.69 2.73 -5.79
CA TYR A 54 11.07 1.41 -5.28
C TYR A 54 9.94 0.38 -5.45
N ASP A 55 10.27 -0.89 -5.20
CA ASP A 55 9.40 -2.05 -5.41
C ASP A 55 9.19 -2.91 -4.15
N SER A 56 9.83 -2.57 -3.03
CA SER A 56 9.80 -3.33 -1.78
C SER A 56 9.98 -2.44 -0.56
N ASN A 57 9.25 -2.75 0.51
CA ASN A 57 9.38 -2.05 1.80
C ASN A 57 10.78 -2.18 2.39
N GLU A 58 11.46 -3.32 2.20
CA GLU A 58 12.83 -3.56 2.66
C GLU A 58 13.83 -2.59 2.03
N THR A 59 13.64 -2.25 0.75
CA THR A 59 14.50 -1.29 0.04
C THR A 59 14.36 0.11 0.63
N LEU A 60 13.11 0.56 0.88
CA LEU A 60 12.87 1.83 1.55
C LEU A 60 13.45 1.82 2.98
N ASP A 61 13.18 0.76 3.74
CA ASP A 61 13.60 0.66 5.13
C ASP A 61 15.13 0.67 5.27
N GLY A 62 15.85 -0.04 4.41
CA GLY A 62 17.31 -0.01 4.39
C GLY A 62 17.89 1.40 4.18
N LYS A 63 17.26 2.22 3.32
CA LYS A 63 17.66 3.62 3.12
C LYS A 63 17.35 4.47 4.36
N LEU A 64 16.15 4.35 4.91
CA LEU A 64 15.71 5.18 6.06
C LEU A 64 16.51 4.85 7.33
N MET A 65 16.69 3.57 7.64
CA MET A 65 17.33 3.13 8.88
C MET A 65 18.85 3.35 8.88
N THR A 66 19.47 3.54 7.71
CA THR A 66 20.88 3.93 7.60
C THR A 66 21.10 5.42 7.92
N GLY A 67 20.05 6.23 7.82
CA GLY A 67 20.13 7.68 7.90
C GLY A 67 20.79 8.31 6.67
N ASN A 68 20.72 9.64 6.60
CA ASN A 68 21.02 10.45 5.43
C ASN A 68 20.33 9.92 4.15
N SER A 69 19.03 9.65 4.27
CA SER A 69 18.23 9.05 3.19
C SER A 69 18.26 9.88 1.91
N GLY A 70 18.39 11.20 2.07
CA GLY A 70 18.43 12.17 0.99
C GLY A 70 17.06 12.50 0.40
N TYR A 71 15.96 12.05 1.01
CA TYR A 71 14.59 12.28 0.56
C TYR A 71 13.80 13.13 1.56
N ASP A 72 12.87 13.91 1.03
CA ASP A 72 11.98 14.79 1.81
C ASP A 72 10.66 14.10 2.13
N VAL A 73 10.14 13.29 1.20
CA VAL A 73 8.85 12.59 1.34
C VAL A 73 9.01 11.13 0.91
N VAL A 74 8.53 10.22 1.76
CA VAL A 74 8.61 8.76 1.57
C VAL A 74 7.26 8.09 1.83
N PHE A 75 7.08 6.90 1.27
CA PHE A 75 5.77 6.24 1.21
C PHE A 75 5.66 4.85 1.87
N PRO A 76 6.10 4.66 3.13
CA PRO A 76 6.17 3.32 3.73
C PRO A 76 4.79 2.69 3.91
N SER A 77 4.69 1.36 3.79
CA SER A 77 3.50 0.66 4.28
C SER A 77 3.40 0.78 5.80
N ASN A 78 2.18 0.89 6.34
CA ASN A 78 1.93 1.25 7.75
C ASN A 78 2.67 0.38 8.79
N HIS A 79 2.83 -0.91 8.53
CA HIS A 79 3.47 -1.87 9.43
C HIS A 79 5.01 -1.74 9.41
N PHE A 80 5.60 -1.25 8.31
CA PHE A 80 7.00 -0.82 8.26
C PHE A 80 7.17 0.58 8.88
N MET A 81 6.20 1.46 8.68
CA MET A 81 6.23 2.80 9.28
C MET A 81 6.36 2.73 10.82
N ALA A 82 5.67 1.79 11.47
CA ALA A 82 5.77 1.61 12.93
C ALA A 82 7.21 1.31 13.42
N ARG A 83 7.97 0.43 12.76
CA ARG A 83 9.38 0.18 13.12
C ARG A 83 10.27 1.39 12.82
N GLN A 84 9.97 2.13 11.76
CA GLN A 84 10.71 3.35 11.38
C GLN A 84 10.48 4.49 12.38
N ILE A 85 9.26 4.62 12.92
CA ILE A 85 8.94 5.52 14.04
C ILE A 85 9.74 5.11 15.29
N GLN A 86 9.71 3.82 15.66
CA GLN A 86 10.46 3.31 16.82
C GLN A 86 11.97 3.52 16.68
N GLY A 87 12.49 3.41 15.46
CA GLY A 87 13.88 3.68 15.11
C GLY A 87 14.26 5.16 15.02
N GLY A 88 13.30 6.08 15.15
CA GLY A 88 13.53 7.53 15.03
C GLY A 88 13.85 8.00 13.60
N ALA A 89 13.54 7.18 12.59
CA ALA A 89 13.83 7.49 11.18
C ALA A 89 12.81 8.46 10.56
N LEU A 90 11.61 8.58 11.15
CA LEU A 90 10.53 9.45 10.66
C LEU A 90 10.29 10.63 11.60
N LYS A 91 9.99 11.78 11.01
CA LYS A 91 9.70 13.02 11.71
C LYS A 91 8.27 13.02 12.25
N LYS A 92 8.05 13.64 13.41
CA LYS A 92 6.72 14.10 13.81
C LYS A 92 6.32 15.29 12.93
N LEU A 93 5.18 15.17 12.26
CA LEU A 93 4.65 16.17 11.36
C LEU A 93 4.03 17.35 12.12
N ASP A 94 4.37 18.56 11.68
CA ASP A 94 3.67 19.78 12.05
C ASP A 94 2.38 19.90 11.24
N LYS A 95 1.27 19.44 11.82
CA LYS A 95 -0.05 19.47 11.18
C LYS A 95 -0.54 20.89 10.85
N SER A 96 0.03 21.94 11.45
CA SER A 96 -0.33 23.32 11.09
C SER A 96 0.11 23.70 9.67
N GLN A 97 1.12 23.01 9.13
CA GLN A 97 1.58 23.14 7.74
C GLN A 97 0.80 22.26 6.75
N LEU A 98 -0.15 21.46 7.25
CA LEU A 98 -0.99 20.56 6.46
C LEU A 98 -2.48 20.96 6.58
N PRO A 99 -2.90 22.16 6.14
CA PRO A 99 -4.28 22.61 6.26
C PRO A 99 -5.31 21.69 5.56
N ASN A 100 -4.88 20.88 4.59
CA ASN A 100 -5.71 19.89 3.90
C ASN A 100 -5.86 18.57 4.68
N TRP A 101 -5.25 18.42 5.86
CA TRP A 101 -5.38 17.23 6.73
C TRP A 101 -6.84 16.90 7.06
N LYS A 102 -7.68 17.94 7.16
CA LYS A 102 -9.13 17.82 7.40
C LYS A 102 -9.90 16.99 6.35
N ASN A 103 -9.28 16.71 5.20
CA ASN A 103 -9.89 15.94 4.12
C ASN A 103 -9.74 14.42 4.31
N LEU A 104 -8.90 13.99 5.25
CA LEU A 104 -8.61 12.57 5.50
C LEU A 104 -9.80 11.84 6.13
N ASN A 105 -9.95 10.58 5.76
CA ASN A 105 -11.01 9.72 6.29
C ASN A 105 -10.76 9.39 7.77
N PRO A 106 -11.67 9.77 8.70
CA PRO A 106 -11.47 9.58 10.13
C PRO A 106 -11.50 8.11 10.57
N VAL A 107 -12.21 7.24 9.84
CA VAL A 107 -12.24 5.79 10.12
C VAL A 107 -10.86 5.17 9.81
N LEU A 108 -10.27 5.54 8.67
CA LEU A 108 -8.93 5.07 8.31
C LEU A 108 -7.87 5.63 9.26
N LEU A 109 -7.95 6.91 9.61
CA LEU A 109 -7.04 7.52 10.60
C LEU A 109 -7.08 6.78 11.94
N LYS A 110 -8.28 6.41 12.42
CA LYS A 110 -8.44 5.63 13.65
C LYS A 110 -7.79 4.26 13.55
N ALA A 111 -7.95 3.55 12.43
CA ALA A 111 -7.31 2.24 12.21
C ALA A 111 -5.77 2.34 12.21
N LEU A 112 -5.22 3.46 11.76
CA LEU A 112 -3.78 3.69 11.67
C LEU A 112 -3.10 4.02 13.01
N GLN A 113 -3.87 4.39 14.05
CA GLN A 113 -3.31 4.76 15.35
C GLN A 113 -2.55 3.63 16.04
N THR A 114 -2.80 2.38 15.68
CA THR A 114 -2.06 1.24 16.25
C THR A 114 -0.58 1.27 15.87
N ASN A 115 -0.25 1.78 14.68
CA ASN A 115 1.13 1.87 14.17
C ASN A 115 1.70 3.29 14.26
N ASP A 116 0.86 4.32 14.20
CA ASP A 116 1.24 5.72 14.38
C ASP A 116 0.29 6.39 15.40
N PRO A 117 0.53 6.21 16.72
CA PRO A 117 -0.34 6.78 17.75
C PRO A 117 -0.49 8.30 17.61
N GLY A 118 -1.74 8.78 17.53
CA GLY A 118 -2.04 10.19 17.28
C GLY A 118 -1.91 10.64 15.82
N ASN A 119 -1.60 9.71 14.90
CA ASN A 119 -1.30 9.98 13.50
C ASN A 119 -0.26 11.10 13.38
N GLU A 120 0.86 10.96 14.10
CA GLU A 120 1.86 12.01 14.29
C GLU A 120 2.93 12.04 13.19
N HIS A 121 3.14 10.96 12.44
CA HIS A 121 4.28 10.82 11.53
C HIS A 121 3.87 10.64 10.06
N GLY A 122 2.57 10.49 9.77
CA GLY A 122 2.09 10.32 8.41
C GLY A 122 0.58 10.29 8.27
N PHE A 123 0.13 10.28 7.02
CA PHE A 123 -1.28 10.11 6.65
C PHE A 123 -1.46 9.05 5.56
N PRO A 124 -2.63 8.39 5.45
CA PRO A 124 -2.85 7.39 4.41
C PRO A 124 -2.81 8.01 3.02
N TYR A 125 -1.99 7.43 2.15
CA TYR A 125 -1.95 7.74 0.72
C TYR A 125 -3.04 6.93 0.00
N LEU A 126 -2.69 5.67 -0.27
CA LEU A 126 -3.50 4.67 -0.92
C LEU A 126 -3.56 3.43 -0.03
N TRP A 127 -4.61 2.64 -0.19
CA TRP A 127 -4.86 1.46 0.62
C TRP A 127 -5.62 0.41 -0.18
N GLY A 128 -5.61 -0.79 0.35
CA GLY A 128 -6.40 -1.89 -0.19
C GLY A 128 -6.52 -3.02 0.80
N SER A 129 -7.09 -4.12 0.34
CA SER A 129 -7.24 -5.32 1.14
C SER A 129 -6.42 -6.45 0.56
N THR A 130 -6.10 -7.42 1.40
CA THR A 130 -5.70 -8.75 0.95
C THR A 130 -6.96 -9.60 0.91
N GLY A 131 -7.17 -10.35 -0.16
CA GLY A 131 -8.40 -11.12 -0.35
C GLY A 131 -8.24 -12.24 -1.35
N ILE A 132 -9.36 -12.70 -1.90
CA ILE A 132 -9.39 -13.82 -2.83
C ILE A 132 -9.81 -13.31 -4.20
N GLY A 133 -8.88 -13.33 -5.16
CA GLY A 133 -9.17 -13.19 -6.58
C GLY A 133 -9.46 -14.55 -7.20
N TYR A 134 -10.46 -14.63 -8.09
CA TYR A 134 -10.85 -15.91 -8.67
C TYR A 134 -11.46 -15.79 -10.07
N ASN A 135 -11.24 -16.80 -10.90
CA ASN A 135 -11.90 -16.94 -12.19
C ASN A 135 -13.31 -17.53 -11.98
N VAL A 136 -14.34 -16.73 -12.26
CA VAL A 136 -15.75 -17.05 -11.94
C VAL A 136 -16.19 -18.37 -12.59
N ALA A 137 -15.94 -18.52 -13.89
CA ALA A 137 -16.34 -19.70 -14.64
C ALA A 137 -15.59 -20.97 -14.18
N LYS A 138 -14.29 -20.87 -13.89
CA LYS A 138 -13.49 -22.01 -13.41
C LYS A 138 -13.88 -22.45 -12.00
N ILE A 139 -14.14 -21.50 -11.09
CA ILE A 139 -14.65 -21.82 -9.76
C ILE A 139 -15.98 -22.57 -9.88
N LYS A 140 -16.92 -22.03 -10.67
CA LYS A 140 -18.22 -22.64 -10.89
C LYS A 140 -18.11 -24.07 -11.45
N ALA A 141 -17.20 -24.28 -12.40
CA ALA A 141 -16.99 -25.61 -12.99
C ALA A 141 -16.39 -26.64 -12.00
N VAL A 142 -15.56 -26.20 -11.05
CA VAL A 142 -14.86 -27.09 -10.10
C VAL A 142 -15.67 -27.32 -8.82
N LEU A 143 -16.36 -26.30 -8.32
CA LEU A 143 -17.02 -26.31 -7.02
C LEU A 143 -18.55 -26.19 -7.08
N GLY A 144 -19.11 -25.83 -8.23
CA GLY A 144 -20.54 -25.56 -8.40
C GLY A 144 -20.94 -24.13 -8.06
N ASP A 145 -22.24 -23.85 -8.13
CA ASP A 145 -22.83 -22.52 -7.96
C ASP A 145 -22.72 -21.99 -6.52
N ASP A 146 -22.65 -22.89 -5.54
CA ASP A 146 -22.59 -22.57 -4.10
C ASP A 146 -21.14 -22.51 -3.57
N ALA A 147 -20.17 -22.25 -4.44
CA ALA A 147 -18.77 -22.12 -4.03
C ALA A 147 -18.61 -21.00 -2.98
N PRO A 148 -17.89 -21.22 -1.86
CA PRO A 148 -17.79 -20.25 -0.77
C PRO A 148 -16.77 -19.15 -1.09
N VAL A 149 -16.94 -18.46 -2.23
CA VAL A 149 -16.03 -17.42 -2.72
C VAL A 149 -15.94 -16.21 -1.80
N ASP A 150 -16.90 -16.04 -0.89
CA ASP A 150 -16.95 -14.97 0.11
C ASP A 150 -16.28 -15.33 1.44
N SER A 151 -15.57 -16.46 1.51
CA SER A 151 -15.06 -17.04 2.75
C SER A 151 -13.64 -17.57 2.61
N TRP A 152 -12.88 -17.43 3.69
CA TRP A 152 -11.57 -18.07 3.81
C TRP A 152 -11.64 -19.59 3.78
N ASP A 153 -12.82 -20.19 3.93
CA ASP A 153 -13.07 -21.60 3.67
C ASP A 153 -12.47 -22.05 2.33
N LEU A 154 -12.61 -21.25 1.27
CA LEU A 154 -12.11 -21.59 -0.06
C LEU A 154 -10.60 -21.91 -0.06
N ILE A 155 -9.84 -21.27 0.85
CA ILE A 155 -8.38 -21.37 0.95
C ILE A 155 -7.94 -22.28 2.10
N PHE A 156 -8.62 -22.24 3.25
CA PHE A 156 -8.16 -22.92 4.47
C PHE A 156 -8.77 -24.30 4.69
N LYS A 157 -9.77 -24.70 3.89
CA LYS A 157 -10.35 -26.04 3.95
C LYS A 157 -9.79 -26.96 2.84
N PRO A 158 -9.16 -28.10 3.21
CA PRO A 158 -8.62 -29.06 2.25
C PRO A 158 -9.62 -29.54 1.18
N GLU A 159 -10.90 -29.71 1.54
CA GLU A 159 -11.91 -30.23 0.62
C GLU A 159 -12.20 -29.31 -0.59
N TYR A 160 -11.93 -28.00 -0.45
CA TYR A 160 -12.00 -27.06 -1.57
C TYR A 160 -10.66 -27.00 -2.31
N MET A 161 -9.56 -26.86 -1.56
CA MET A 161 -8.21 -26.75 -2.14
C MET A 161 -7.81 -27.97 -2.99
N GLU A 162 -8.18 -29.19 -2.57
CA GLU A 162 -7.94 -30.43 -3.33
C GLU A 162 -8.66 -30.43 -4.69
N LYS A 163 -9.79 -29.75 -4.80
CA LYS A 163 -10.50 -29.60 -6.08
C LYS A 163 -9.87 -28.47 -6.90
N LEU A 164 -9.56 -27.34 -6.26
CA LEU A 164 -9.03 -26.14 -6.90
C LEU A 164 -7.62 -26.32 -7.46
N GLN A 165 -6.78 -27.20 -6.89
CA GLN A 165 -5.45 -27.51 -7.48
C GLN A 165 -5.53 -27.93 -8.95
N LYS A 166 -6.68 -28.47 -9.41
CA LYS A 166 -6.88 -28.86 -10.82
C LYS A 166 -6.91 -27.68 -11.78
N CYS A 167 -7.25 -26.48 -11.28
CA CYS A 167 -7.32 -25.26 -12.06
C CYS A 167 -6.29 -24.20 -11.65
N GLY A 168 -5.42 -24.52 -10.68
CA GLY A 168 -4.31 -23.68 -10.23
C GLY A 168 -4.67 -22.77 -9.07
N VAL A 169 -3.88 -22.84 -7.99
CA VAL A 169 -4.03 -21.99 -6.80
C VAL A 169 -2.72 -21.27 -6.50
N ALA A 170 -2.77 -19.93 -6.51
CA ALA A 170 -1.66 -19.08 -6.13
C ALA A 170 -1.89 -18.47 -4.74
N ILE A 171 -0.82 -18.33 -3.96
CA ILE A 171 -0.87 -17.59 -2.69
C ILE A 171 0.22 -16.51 -2.71
N LEU A 172 -0.12 -15.30 -2.29
CA LEU A 172 0.82 -14.22 -2.04
C LEU A 172 1.98 -14.69 -1.14
N ASP A 173 3.23 -14.45 -1.56
CA ASP A 173 4.42 -14.76 -0.74
C ASP A 173 4.63 -13.70 0.36
N ASN A 174 3.65 -13.58 1.26
CA ASN A 174 3.65 -12.59 2.33
C ASN A 174 3.06 -13.19 3.62
N GLY A 175 3.93 -13.77 4.44
CA GLY A 175 3.56 -14.30 5.76
C GLY A 175 2.95 -13.25 6.69
N PRO A 176 3.44 -12.00 6.71
CA PRO A 176 2.80 -10.92 7.45
C PRO A 176 1.33 -10.66 7.13
N GLU A 177 0.87 -10.95 5.92
CA GLU A 177 -0.54 -10.88 5.49
C GLU A 177 -1.31 -12.16 5.83
N LEU A 178 -0.78 -13.32 5.47
CA LEU A 178 -1.53 -14.57 5.53
C LEU A 178 -1.62 -15.17 6.94
N LEU A 179 -0.59 -14.99 7.79
CA LEU A 179 -0.61 -15.54 9.16
C LEU A 179 -1.69 -14.87 10.03
N PRO A 180 -1.87 -13.54 10.03
CA PRO A 180 -2.99 -12.90 10.70
C PRO A 180 -4.35 -13.37 10.19
N ALA A 181 -4.53 -13.55 8.87
CA ALA A 181 -5.76 -14.08 8.30
C ALA A 181 -6.06 -15.51 8.80
N ALA A 182 -5.05 -16.37 8.85
CA ALA A 182 -5.17 -17.73 9.39
C ALA A 182 -5.50 -17.72 10.89
N LEU A 183 -4.87 -16.84 11.69
CA LEU A 183 -5.18 -16.69 13.11
C LEU A 183 -6.62 -16.20 13.33
N ASN A 184 -7.04 -15.19 12.57
CA ASN A 184 -8.41 -14.67 12.61
C ASN A 184 -9.44 -15.76 12.30
N TYR A 185 -9.20 -16.54 11.24
CA TYR A 185 -10.05 -17.66 10.85
C TYR A 185 -10.17 -18.74 11.95
N LEU A 186 -9.10 -18.96 12.72
CA LEU A 186 -9.10 -19.87 13.87
C LEU A 186 -9.76 -19.27 15.13
N GLY A 187 -10.30 -18.05 15.07
CA GLY A 187 -10.86 -17.34 16.22
C GLY A 187 -9.80 -16.85 17.21
N LEU A 188 -8.55 -16.73 16.78
CA LEU A 188 -7.42 -16.26 17.59
C LEU A 188 -7.15 -14.78 17.30
N PRO A 189 -6.46 -14.06 18.21
CA PRO A 189 -6.02 -12.70 17.93
C PRO A 189 -5.14 -12.66 16.68
N HIS A 190 -5.53 -11.88 15.67
CA HIS A 190 -4.81 -11.77 14.40
C HIS A 190 -3.38 -11.18 14.55
N HIS A 191 -3.13 -10.44 15.63
CA HIS A 191 -1.79 -10.00 16.09
C HIS A 191 -1.38 -10.66 17.43
N SER A 192 -1.54 -11.99 17.54
CA SER A 192 -1.18 -12.71 18.77
C SER A 192 0.28 -12.50 19.16
N LYS A 193 0.53 -12.25 20.46
CA LYS A 193 1.87 -12.22 21.04
C LYS A 193 2.27 -13.58 21.65
N ASN A 194 1.45 -14.62 21.44
CA ASN A 194 1.69 -15.97 21.92
C ASN A 194 2.27 -16.86 20.81
N PRO A 195 3.51 -17.36 20.94
CA PRO A 195 4.12 -18.28 19.98
C PRO A 195 3.28 -19.52 19.63
N GLU A 196 2.51 -20.06 20.57
CA GLU A 196 1.73 -21.28 20.35
C GLU A 196 0.55 -21.07 19.40
N ASP A 197 0.05 -19.84 19.26
CA ASP A 197 -1.02 -19.56 18.30
C ASP A 197 -0.51 -19.68 16.85
N TYR A 198 0.74 -19.28 16.59
CA TYR A 198 1.33 -19.41 15.26
C TYR A 198 1.58 -20.86 14.85
N LYS A 199 1.78 -21.79 15.81
CA LYS A 199 1.83 -23.23 15.50
C LYS A 199 0.48 -23.75 15.00
N LYS A 200 -0.64 -23.20 15.49
CA LYS A 200 -1.98 -23.54 15.00
C LYS A 200 -2.19 -23.00 13.58
N ALA A 201 -1.75 -21.78 13.30
CA ALA A 201 -1.76 -21.21 11.96
C ALA A 201 -0.89 -22.02 10.98
N GLU A 202 0.32 -22.42 11.42
CA GLU A 202 1.18 -23.33 10.65
C GLU A 202 0.47 -24.64 10.33
N ALA A 203 -0.12 -25.30 11.34
CA ALA A 203 -0.83 -26.56 11.14
C ALA A 203 -2.03 -26.43 10.19
N LEU A 204 -2.73 -25.30 10.20
CA LEU A 204 -3.80 -25.00 9.25
C LEU A 204 -3.25 -24.88 7.83
N LEU A 205 -2.25 -24.02 7.62
CA LEU A 205 -1.70 -23.72 6.30
C LEU A 205 -0.97 -24.94 5.69
N MET A 206 -0.32 -25.76 6.52
CA MET A 206 0.33 -27.00 6.06
C MET A 206 -0.67 -28.05 5.54
N LYS A 207 -1.92 -28.06 6.01
CA LYS A 207 -2.95 -28.98 5.48
C LYS A 207 -3.34 -28.66 4.04
N VAL A 208 -3.28 -27.39 3.65
CA VAL A 208 -3.66 -26.94 2.31
C VAL A 208 -2.46 -26.73 1.38
N ARG A 209 -1.25 -26.65 1.95
CA ARG A 209 0.01 -26.47 1.22
C ARG A 209 0.24 -27.45 0.06
N PRO A 210 -0.10 -28.74 0.13
CA PRO A 210 0.08 -29.65 -1.01
C PRO A 210 -0.71 -29.25 -2.26
N TYR A 211 -1.77 -28.45 -2.09
CA TYR A 211 -2.67 -28.03 -3.18
C TYR A 211 -2.34 -26.65 -3.75
N VAL A 212 -1.35 -25.97 -3.18
CA VAL A 212 -0.89 -24.65 -3.64
C VAL A 212 0.09 -24.85 -4.79
N SER A 213 -0.20 -24.26 -5.95
CA SER A 213 0.65 -24.34 -7.14
C SER A 213 1.96 -23.57 -6.94
N TYR A 214 1.90 -22.38 -6.37
CA TYR A 214 3.08 -21.57 -6.03
C TYR A 214 2.78 -20.47 -5.02
N PHE A 215 3.85 -19.95 -4.41
CA PHE A 215 3.85 -18.73 -3.62
C PHE A 215 4.60 -17.64 -4.38
N HIS A 216 3.95 -16.51 -4.66
CA HIS A 216 4.57 -15.41 -5.40
C HIS A 216 3.78 -14.10 -5.21
N SER A 217 4.45 -12.95 -5.24
CA SER A 217 3.81 -11.66 -4.92
C SER A 217 3.26 -10.85 -6.09
N SER A 218 3.59 -11.18 -7.34
CA SER A 218 3.02 -10.49 -8.52
C SER A 218 2.61 -11.39 -9.70
N LYS A 219 3.23 -12.57 -9.88
CA LYS A 219 2.95 -13.50 -11.00
C LYS A 219 1.46 -13.86 -11.12
N TYR A 220 0.75 -13.98 -10.00
CA TYR A 220 -0.68 -14.33 -9.99
C TYR A 220 -1.55 -13.35 -10.78
N THR A 221 -1.15 -12.08 -10.93
CA THR A 221 -1.90 -11.10 -11.72
C THR A 221 -2.04 -11.52 -13.18
N SER A 222 -0.92 -11.86 -13.82
CA SER A 222 -0.93 -12.28 -15.22
C SER A 222 -1.54 -13.67 -15.39
N ASP A 223 -1.22 -14.60 -14.50
CA ASP A 223 -1.74 -15.97 -14.56
C ASP A 223 -3.27 -16.00 -14.39
N LEU A 224 -3.83 -15.14 -13.51
CA LEU A 224 -5.29 -15.04 -13.36
C LEU A 224 -5.93 -14.40 -14.59
N ALA A 225 -5.33 -13.35 -15.15
CA ALA A 225 -5.79 -12.66 -16.36
C ALA A 225 -5.82 -13.58 -17.60
N ASN A 226 -4.84 -14.47 -17.72
CA ASN A 226 -4.73 -15.47 -18.78
C ASN A 226 -5.56 -16.72 -18.51
N GLY A 227 -6.00 -16.92 -17.26
CA GLY A 227 -6.68 -18.12 -16.82
C GLY A 227 -5.77 -19.31 -16.61
N ASP A 228 -4.48 -19.12 -16.38
CA ASP A 228 -3.54 -20.19 -16.01
C ASP A 228 -3.80 -20.72 -14.59
N ILE A 229 -4.33 -19.86 -13.71
CA ILE A 229 -4.85 -20.21 -12.38
C ILE A 229 -6.34 -19.86 -12.26
N CYS A 230 -7.02 -20.44 -11.29
CA CYS A 230 -8.43 -20.14 -10.99
C CYS A 230 -8.63 -19.39 -9.68
N VAL A 231 -7.66 -19.44 -8.75
CA VAL A 231 -7.72 -18.75 -7.47
C VAL A 231 -6.36 -18.16 -7.11
N ALA A 232 -6.38 -16.94 -6.59
CA ALA A 232 -5.24 -16.27 -6.01
C ALA A 232 -5.62 -15.63 -4.66
N VAL A 233 -4.83 -15.86 -3.62
CA VAL A 233 -4.79 -14.94 -2.48
C VAL A 233 -3.84 -13.79 -2.84
N GLY A 234 -4.33 -12.56 -2.87
CA GLY A 234 -3.56 -11.42 -3.36
C GLY A 234 -4.14 -10.07 -2.97
N PHE A 235 -3.44 -9.02 -3.36
CA PHE A 235 -3.84 -7.64 -3.10
C PHE A 235 -4.98 -7.21 -4.04
N SER A 236 -5.95 -6.46 -3.51
CA SER A 236 -7.13 -6.02 -4.26
C SER A 236 -6.79 -5.35 -5.60
N GLY A 237 -5.83 -4.43 -5.61
CA GLY A 237 -5.40 -3.73 -6.83
C GLY A 237 -4.73 -4.64 -7.87
N ASP A 238 -4.02 -5.68 -7.45
CA ASP A 238 -3.44 -6.65 -8.39
C ASP A 238 -4.51 -7.51 -9.05
N ILE A 239 -5.57 -7.87 -8.31
CA ILE A 239 -6.71 -8.62 -8.88
C ILE A 239 -7.52 -7.75 -9.83
N LEU A 240 -7.67 -6.45 -9.53
CA LEU A 240 -8.26 -5.47 -10.44
C LEU A 240 -7.46 -5.30 -11.72
N GLN A 241 -6.13 -5.21 -11.63
CA GLN A 241 -5.27 -5.19 -12.81
C GLN A 241 -5.41 -6.48 -13.63
N ALA A 242 -5.52 -7.64 -13.00
CA ALA A 242 -5.78 -8.91 -13.70
C ALA A 242 -7.10 -8.85 -14.46
N GLU A 243 -8.15 -8.33 -13.83
CA GLU A 243 -9.47 -8.13 -14.46
C GLU A 243 -9.41 -7.17 -15.64
N SER A 244 -8.74 -6.01 -15.52
CA SER A 244 -8.57 -5.06 -16.62
C SER A 244 -7.85 -5.71 -17.81
N ARG A 245 -6.75 -6.42 -17.54
CA ARG A 245 -5.98 -7.12 -18.58
C ARG A 245 -6.82 -8.20 -19.29
N ALA A 246 -7.63 -8.96 -18.56
CA ALA A 246 -8.53 -9.95 -19.15
C ALA A 246 -9.59 -9.28 -20.07
N LYS A 247 -10.17 -8.15 -19.62
CA LYS A 247 -11.13 -7.37 -20.41
C LYS A 247 -10.49 -6.78 -21.67
N GLU A 248 -9.30 -6.19 -21.55
CA GLU A 248 -8.53 -5.63 -22.67
C GLU A 248 -8.13 -6.71 -23.69
N ALA A 249 -7.73 -7.89 -23.22
CA ALA A 249 -7.41 -9.04 -24.07
C ALA A 249 -8.64 -9.65 -24.76
N LYS A 250 -9.86 -9.29 -24.33
CA LYS A 250 -11.13 -9.83 -24.84
C LYS A 250 -11.17 -11.36 -24.84
N ASN A 251 -10.52 -11.97 -23.86
CA ASN A 251 -10.37 -13.43 -23.77
C ASN A 251 -11.58 -14.13 -23.10
N GLY A 252 -12.60 -13.37 -22.70
CA GLY A 252 -13.83 -13.89 -22.09
C GLY A 252 -13.67 -14.33 -20.63
N ILE A 253 -12.54 -14.04 -19.99
CA ILE A 253 -12.31 -14.39 -18.59
C ILE A 253 -12.94 -13.33 -17.69
N GLU A 254 -13.82 -13.78 -16.80
CA GLU A 254 -14.40 -12.98 -15.73
C GLU A 254 -13.66 -13.26 -14.41
N ILE A 255 -13.16 -12.19 -13.78
CA ILE A 255 -12.41 -12.26 -12.52
C ILE A 255 -13.23 -11.61 -11.41
N GLY A 256 -13.54 -12.39 -10.39
CA GLY A 256 -14.09 -11.92 -9.13
C GLY A 256 -12.99 -11.57 -8.13
N TYR A 257 -13.33 -10.72 -7.17
CA TYR A 257 -12.52 -10.48 -5.97
C TYR A 257 -13.45 -10.44 -4.76
N SER A 258 -13.03 -11.02 -3.65
CA SER A 258 -13.76 -10.97 -2.40
C SER A 258 -12.86 -10.61 -1.23
N VAL A 259 -13.43 -9.82 -0.32
CA VAL A 259 -12.96 -9.70 1.06
C VAL A 259 -13.71 -10.75 1.87
N PRO A 260 -13.03 -11.77 2.41
CA PRO A 260 -13.72 -12.84 3.13
C PRO A 260 -14.51 -12.36 4.35
N LYS A 261 -15.68 -12.97 4.58
CA LYS A 261 -16.64 -12.56 5.63
C LYS A 261 -16.13 -12.74 7.05
N GLU A 262 -15.14 -13.61 7.26
CA GLU A 262 -14.48 -13.78 8.56
C GLU A 262 -13.60 -12.58 8.92
N GLY A 263 -13.22 -11.77 7.93
CA GLY A 263 -12.33 -10.63 8.06
C GLY A 263 -10.98 -10.84 7.39
N SER A 264 -10.33 -9.74 7.03
CA SER A 264 -9.12 -9.76 6.22
C SER A 264 -8.17 -8.61 6.55
N PRO A 265 -6.87 -8.74 6.25
CA PRO A 265 -5.96 -7.61 6.35
C PRO A 265 -6.37 -6.45 5.45
N ILE A 266 -6.25 -5.24 6.02
CA ILE A 266 -6.19 -3.99 5.27
C ILE A 266 -4.78 -3.42 5.42
N TRP A 267 -4.18 -3.09 4.29
CA TRP A 267 -2.86 -2.49 4.22
C TRP A 267 -3.00 -1.04 3.75
N PHE A 268 -2.08 -0.21 4.21
CA PHE A 268 -2.04 1.22 3.88
C PHE A 268 -0.61 1.58 3.53
N ASP A 269 -0.43 2.28 2.42
CA ASP A 269 0.79 3.04 2.18
C ASP A 269 0.58 4.46 2.68
N MET A 270 1.55 4.91 3.46
CA MET A 270 1.49 6.15 4.21
C MET A 270 2.30 7.21 3.48
N VAL A 271 1.98 8.49 3.63
CA VAL A 271 2.90 9.58 3.27
C VAL A 271 3.58 10.06 4.55
N SER A 272 4.91 10.03 4.58
CA SER A 272 5.72 10.41 5.73
C SER A 272 6.94 11.24 5.33
N MET A 273 7.53 11.93 6.31
CA MET A 273 8.74 12.72 6.15
C MET A 273 9.87 12.07 6.96
N PRO A 274 11.04 11.77 6.34
CA PRO A 274 12.21 11.33 7.09
C PRO A 274 12.66 12.37 8.12
N ASN A 275 13.22 11.94 9.24
CA ASN A 275 13.69 12.85 10.29
C ASN A 275 14.89 13.72 9.82
N ASP A 276 15.56 13.30 8.75
CA ASP A 276 16.71 13.94 8.12
C ASP A 276 16.37 14.58 6.76
N ALA A 277 15.09 14.88 6.51
CA ALA A 277 14.63 15.50 5.27
C ALA A 277 15.43 16.77 4.92
N PRO A 278 16.11 16.83 3.76
CA PRO A 278 16.97 17.96 3.42
C PRO A 278 16.23 19.29 3.15
N ASP A 279 14.96 19.25 2.71
CA ASP A 279 14.10 20.40 2.46
C ASP A 279 12.68 20.14 3.00
N GLU A 280 12.49 20.33 4.30
CA GLU A 280 11.20 20.15 4.97
C GLU A 280 10.10 21.04 4.39
N LYS A 281 10.43 22.26 3.97
CA LYS A 281 9.46 23.22 3.42
C LYS A 281 8.89 22.70 2.10
N ALA A 282 9.76 22.24 1.20
CA ALA A 282 9.34 21.61 -0.04
C ALA A 282 8.57 20.29 0.21
N GLY A 283 9.00 19.52 1.21
CA GLY A 283 8.29 18.31 1.66
C GLY A 283 6.86 18.58 2.13
N TYR A 284 6.65 19.53 3.05
CA TYR A 284 5.31 19.91 3.50
C TYR A 284 4.44 20.45 2.37
N ALA A 285 5.01 21.22 1.44
CA ALA A 285 4.27 21.71 0.27
C ALA A 285 3.73 20.55 -0.58
N PHE A 286 4.57 19.54 -0.86
CA PHE A 286 4.17 18.36 -1.62
C PHE A 286 3.16 17.49 -0.86
N MET A 287 3.39 17.24 0.43
CA MET A 287 2.45 16.51 1.29
C MET A 287 1.07 17.17 1.35
N ASN A 288 1.02 18.49 1.52
CA ASN A 288 -0.25 19.23 1.55
C ASN A 288 -0.94 19.29 0.17
N TYR A 289 -0.17 19.27 -0.91
CA TYR A 289 -0.69 19.16 -2.28
C TYR A 289 -1.39 17.80 -2.50
N LEU A 290 -0.80 16.69 -2.06
CA LEU A 290 -1.42 15.36 -2.12
C LEU A 290 -2.72 15.28 -1.32
N LEU A 291 -2.85 16.03 -0.23
CA LEU A 291 -4.06 16.07 0.59
C LEU A 291 -5.24 16.82 -0.06
N ARG A 292 -5.06 17.41 -1.26
CA ARG A 292 -6.16 18.03 -2.01
C ARG A 292 -7.11 16.96 -2.59
N PRO A 293 -8.43 17.16 -2.53
CA PRO A 293 -9.41 16.20 -3.06
C PRO A 293 -9.23 15.90 -4.55
N ASP A 294 -9.00 16.94 -5.37
CA ASP A 294 -8.85 16.82 -6.82
C ASP A 294 -7.57 16.04 -7.20
N VAL A 295 -6.46 16.32 -6.52
CA VAL A 295 -5.18 15.62 -6.72
C VAL A 295 -5.30 14.15 -6.35
N MET A 296 -5.87 13.85 -5.18
CA MET A 296 -6.00 12.47 -4.72
C MET A 296 -7.01 11.65 -5.55
N ALA A 297 -8.08 12.28 -6.01
CA ALA A 297 -9.04 11.66 -6.91
C ALA A 297 -8.41 11.32 -8.27
N ASP A 298 -7.64 12.25 -8.85
CA ASP A 298 -6.93 12.02 -10.12
C ASP A 298 -5.91 10.87 -10.03
N ILE A 299 -5.17 10.80 -8.92
CA ILE A 299 -4.31 9.66 -8.60
C ILE A 299 -5.13 8.37 -8.58
N SER A 300 -6.21 8.33 -7.80
CA SER A 300 -7.04 7.12 -7.65
C SER A 300 -7.67 6.68 -8.97
N ASN A 301 -8.12 7.64 -9.79
CA ASN A 301 -8.67 7.39 -11.11
C ASN A 301 -7.63 6.82 -12.07
N SER A 302 -6.35 7.19 -11.90
CA SER A 302 -5.24 6.74 -12.73
C SER A 302 -4.69 5.37 -12.30
N VAL A 303 -4.58 5.12 -10.99
CA VAL A 303 -3.93 3.91 -10.47
C VAL A 303 -4.91 2.86 -9.95
N HIS A 304 -6.21 3.17 -9.89
CA HIS A 304 -7.29 2.25 -9.50
C HIS A 304 -7.16 1.69 -8.07
N TYR A 305 -6.60 2.48 -7.15
CA TYR A 305 -6.56 2.18 -5.71
C TYR A 305 -7.45 3.13 -4.92
N ALA A 306 -7.98 2.65 -3.80
CA ALA A 306 -8.67 3.51 -2.87
C ALA A 306 -7.68 4.41 -2.13
N ASN A 307 -8.11 5.63 -1.84
CA ASN A 307 -7.29 6.63 -1.16
C ASN A 307 -7.77 6.95 0.26
N GLY A 308 -6.91 7.63 1.01
CA GLY A 308 -7.15 8.06 2.39
C GLY A 308 -7.97 9.34 2.55
N ASN A 309 -8.41 9.98 1.45
CA ASN A 309 -9.05 11.29 1.42
C ASN A 309 -10.57 11.15 1.19
N GLU A 310 -11.36 11.25 2.25
CA GLU A 310 -12.82 11.13 2.16
C GLU A 310 -13.45 12.21 1.28
N GLN A 311 -12.87 13.41 1.24
CA GLN A 311 -13.39 14.50 0.39
C GLN A 311 -13.12 14.27 -1.10
N ALA A 312 -12.12 13.44 -1.45
CA ALA A 312 -11.84 13.04 -2.82
C ALA A 312 -12.95 12.12 -3.39
N ASP A 313 -13.70 11.41 -2.54
CA ASP A 313 -14.68 10.39 -2.96
C ASP A 313 -15.70 10.88 -3.99
N SER A 314 -16.10 12.16 -3.92
CA SER A 314 -17.06 12.76 -4.85
C SER A 314 -16.49 13.06 -6.25
N LEU A 315 -15.17 12.99 -6.41
CA LEU A 315 -14.44 13.30 -7.65
C LEU A 315 -13.88 12.04 -8.32
N ILE A 316 -14.06 10.89 -7.70
CA ILE A 316 -13.64 9.60 -8.25
C ILE A 316 -14.63 9.15 -9.31
N ASP A 317 -14.12 8.55 -10.38
CA ASP A 317 -14.96 7.95 -11.41
C ASP A 317 -15.99 7.00 -10.75
N PRO A 318 -17.31 7.18 -10.99
CA PRO A 318 -18.34 6.31 -10.43
C PRO A 318 -18.10 4.81 -10.69
N ALA A 319 -17.47 4.43 -11.80
CA ALA A 319 -17.12 3.04 -12.09
C ALA A 319 -16.08 2.50 -11.10
N ILE A 320 -15.13 3.32 -10.67
CA ILE A 320 -14.11 2.98 -9.66
C ILE A 320 -14.72 3.07 -8.27
N LYS A 321 -15.47 4.14 -7.96
CA LYS A 321 -16.02 4.39 -6.62
C LYS A 321 -17.06 3.36 -6.21
N ASN A 322 -17.84 2.83 -7.16
CA ASN A 322 -18.84 1.80 -6.90
C ASN A 322 -18.28 0.37 -7.00
N ASP A 323 -17.01 0.21 -7.42
CA ASP A 323 -16.37 -1.09 -7.41
C ASP A 323 -15.95 -1.46 -5.98
N THR A 324 -16.64 -2.43 -5.39
CA THR A 324 -16.38 -2.88 -4.02
C THR A 324 -15.03 -3.57 -3.84
N LYS A 325 -14.35 -3.88 -4.94
CA LYS A 325 -12.96 -4.38 -4.94
C LYS A 325 -11.96 -3.25 -4.68
N VAL A 326 -12.29 -2.03 -5.10
CA VAL A 326 -11.53 -0.80 -4.82
C VAL A 326 -12.01 -0.19 -3.50
N TYR A 327 -13.30 0.11 -3.42
CA TYR A 327 -13.97 0.77 -2.29
C TYR A 327 -14.95 -0.18 -1.58
N PRO A 328 -14.46 -0.98 -0.61
CA PRO A 328 -15.30 -1.81 0.23
C PRO A 328 -16.46 -1.05 0.87
N THR A 329 -17.60 -1.74 1.02
CA THR A 329 -18.76 -1.19 1.74
C THR A 329 -18.42 -0.96 3.22
N PRO A 330 -19.19 -0.14 3.96
CA PRO A 330 -18.99 0.03 5.40
C PRO A 330 -19.03 -1.30 6.18
N GLU A 331 -19.85 -2.25 5.75
CA GLU A 331 -19.91 -3.60 6.33
C GLU A 331 -18.61 -4.38 6.09
N MET A 332 -18.06 -4.33 4.87
CA MET A 332 -16.78 -4.95 4.54
C MET A 332 -15.63 -4.30 5.32
N LEU A 333 -15.58 -2.96 5.37
CA LEU A 333 -14.60 -2.20 6.16
C LEU A 333 -14.63 -2.60 7.63
N GLY A 334 -15.81 -2.83 8.20
CA GLY A 334 -15.98 -3.26 9.59
C GLY A 334 -15.39 -4.65 9.91
N ARG A 335 -15.05 -5.45 8.89
CA ARG A 335 -14.41 -6.77 9.03
C ARG A 335 -12.91 -6.74 8.76
N LEU A 336 -12.39 -5.62 8.25
CA LEU A 336 -10.97 -5.50 7.95
C LEU A 336 -10.18 -5.14 9.23
N PHE A 337 -8.94 -5.63 9.32
CA PHE A 337 -8.03 -5.30 10.40
C PHE A 337 -6.69 -4.79 9.86
N ALA A 338 -6.24 -3.65 10.37
CA ALA A 338 -4.98 -3.05 9.95
C ALA A 338 -3.81 -3.86 10.51
N LEU A 339 -2.84 -4.23 9.66
CA LEU A 339 -1.67 -4.97 10.11
C LEU A 339 -0.87 -4.20 11.17
N GLU A 340 -0.45 -4.87 12.23
CA GLU A 340 0.37 -4.31 13.32
C GLU A 340 1.85 -4.69 13.18
N ALA A 341 2.73 -3.78 13.59
CA ALA A 341 4.11 -4.14 13.86
C ALA A 341 4.20 -5.09 15.06
N MET A 342 4.91 -6.21 14.87
CA MET A 342 5.05 -7.23 15.91
C MET A 342 6.38 -7.10 16.65
N PRO A 343 6.46 -7.55 17.91
CA PRO A 343 7.73 -7.69 18.61
C PRO A 343 8.70 -8.58 17.82
N MET A 344 9.99 -8.22 17.77
CA MET A 344 11.00 -8.93 16.98
C MET A 344 11.08 -10.45 17.24
N ASN A 345 10.85 -10.88 18.49
CA ASN A 345 10.82 -12.30 18.83
C ASN A 345 9.65 -13.05 18.17
N ILE A 346 8.49 -12.40 18.04
CA ILE A 346 7.31 -12.93 17.34
C ILE A 346 7.52 -12.88 15.83
N ASP A 347 8.09 -11.80 15.28
CA ASP A 347 8.40 -11.72 13.85
C ASP A 347 9.36 -12.82 13.40
N ARG A 348 10.40 -13.13 14.18
CA ARG A 348 11.29 -14.27 13.88
C ARG A 348 10.54 -15.60 13.81
N ILE A 349 9.51 -15.79 14.64
CA ILE A 349 8.65 -16.98 14.60
C ILE A 349 7.81 -16.98 13.33
N ARG A 350 7.14 -15.86 13.03
CA ARG A 350 6.35 -15.67 11.79
C ARG A 350 7.17 -15.97 10.54
N THR A 351 8.38 -15.41 10.43
CA THR A 351 9.30 -15.63 9.30
C THR A 351 9.71 -17.10 9.16
N ARG A 352 10.06 -17.77 10.28
CA ARG A 352 10.44 -19.20 10.24
C ARG A 352 9.27 -20.07 9.78
N ILE A 353 8.08 -19.84 10.34
CA ILE A 353 6.86 -20.57 10.00
C ILE A 353 6.49 -20.34 8.54
N TRP A 354 6.54 -19.09 8.08
CA TRP A 354 6.22 -18.76 6.69
C TRP A 354 7.18 -19.44 5.71
N ASN A 355 8.48 -19.39 5.98
CA ASN A 355 9.46 -20.11 5.19
C ASN A 355 9.16 -21.60 5.12
N LYS A 356 8.85 -22.23 6.27
CA LYS A 356 8.49 -23.64 6.36
C LYS A 356 7.26 -23.99 5.52
N ILE A 357 6.20 -23.19 5.61
CA ILE A 357 4.98 -23.34 4.80
C ILE A 357 5.32 -23.27 3.32
N ARG A 358 6.06 -22.24 2.90
CA ARG A 358 6.43 -22.04 1.50
C ARG A 358 7.24 -23.21 0.95
N THR A 359 8.25 -23.69 1.68
CA THR A 359 9.11 -24.81 1.27
C THR A 359 8.47 -26.19 1.46
N GLY A 360 7.41 -26.30 2.26
CA GLY A 360 6.76 -27.57 2.58
C GLY A 360 7.61 -28.48 3.48
N SER A 361 8.53 -27.92 4.26
CA SER A 361 9.48 -28.64 5.13
C SER A 361 8.98 -28.82 6.55
#